data_AF-A0A2V9WQZ4-F1
#
_entry.id   AF-A0A2V9WQZ4-F1
#
_cell.length_a   1.000
_cell.length_b   1.000
_cell.length_c   1.000
_cell.angle_alpha   90.00
_cell.angle_beta   90.00
_cell.angle_gamma   90.00
#
_symmetry.space_group_name_H-M   'P 1'
#
loop_
_entity.id
_entity.type
_entity.pdbx_description
1 polymer ?
#
loop_
_entity_poly.entity_id
_entity_poly.type
_entity_poly.pdbx_seq_one_letter_code
_entity_poly.pdbx_strand_id
1 'polypeptide(L)'
;MGGFLVGADLVQVLLSDKWAPIGRMFEYLCLAQIMVSLNAVNSFVHNAQGRASWSSLYFVACAILVSLSFFLAVPYGLEAALIPWFTTYVILSVSWIAITTRKIGITPGVYLKGLSIPFAATLTMATAIQLVSILGGDYLNSLGQLSSLIIKCGIGASTYIMFLWVFDRRIFNILRTLRRT
;
A
#
# COMPACT_ATOMS: atom_id res chain seq x y z
N MET A 1 0.59 -3.32 2.89
CA MET A 1 1.22 -4.41 3.67
C MET A 1 1.00 -4.21 5.17
N GLY A 2 1.52 -3.13 5.79
CA GLY A 2 1.29 -2.87 7.22
C GLY A 2 -0.21 -2.87 7.62
N GLY A 3 -1.03 -2.08 6.92
CA GLY A 3 -2.48 -2.04 7.16
C GLY A 3 -3.25 -3.34 6.90
N PHE A 4 -2.68 -4.30 6.15
CA PHE A 4 -3.27 -5.63 6.01
C PHE A 4 -2.98 -6.52 7.23
N LEU A 5 -1.84 -6.33 7.89
CA LEU A 5 -1.41 -7.16 9.04
C LEU A 5 -2.02 -6.73 10.38
N VAL A 6 -2.33 -5.44 10.51
CA VAL A 6 -2.97 -4.87 11.71
C VAL A 6 -4.37 -4.32 11.43
N GLY A 7 -4.94 -4.61 10.26
CA GLY A 7 -6.19 -4.01 9.80
C GLY A 7 -7.38 -4.40 10.65
N ALA A 8 -7.57 -5.70 10.94
CA ALA A 8 -8.63 -6.15 11.83
C ALA A 8 -8.51 -5.56 13.24
N ASP A 9 -7.31 -5.59 13.83
CA ASP A 9 -7.06 -5.03 15.16
C ASP A 9 -7.37 -3.52 15.19
N LEU A 10 -7.01 -2.80 14.12
CA LEU A 10 -7.27 -1.35 13.99
C LEU A 10 -8.76 -1.05 13.91
N VAL A 11 -9.50 -1.81 13.09
CA VAL A 11 -10.94 -1.66 12.95
C VAL A 11 -11.65 -1.99 14.26
N GLN A 12 -11.23 -3.04 14.97
CA GLN A 12 -11.83 -3.41 16.24
C GLN A 12 -11.58 -2.35 17.32
N VAL A 13 -10.34 -1.84 17.43
CA VAL A 13 -10.00 -0.81 18.42
C VAL A 13 -10.71 0.51 18.15
N LEU A 14 -10.81 0.94 16.88
CA LEU A 14 -11.38 2.25 16.54
C LEU A 14 -12.90 2.23 16.36
N LEU A 15 -13.44 1.19 15.74
CA LEU A 15 -14.87 1.11 15.38
C LEU A 15 -15.66 0.15 16.28
N SER A 16 -15.02 -0.56 17.21
CA SER A 16 -15.67 -1.54 18.10
C SER A 16 -16.31 -2.74 17.36
N ASP A 17 -16.91 -3.66 18.11
CA ASP A 17 -17.38 -4.95 17.60
C ASP A 17 -18.49 -4.85 16.54
N LYS A 18 -19.24 -3.75 16.50
CA LYS A 18 -20.31 -3.51 15.51
C LYS A 18 -19.80 -3.54 14.07
N TRP A 19 -18.54 -3.18 13.86
CA TRP A 19 -17.92 -3.06 12.54
C TRP A 19 -16.89 -4.16 12.26
N ALA A 20 -16.80 -5.18 13.13
CA ALA A 20 -15.93 -6.34 12.95
C ALA A 20 -16.03 -7.00 11.55
N PRO A 21 -17.21 -7.10 10.90
CA PRO A 21 -17.31 -7.68 9.55
C PRO A 21 -16.54 -6.91 8.47
N ILE A 22 -16.32 -5.59 8.66
CA ILE A 22 -15.59 -4.76 7.68
C ILE A 22 -14.07 -4.92 7.82
N GLY A 23 -13.57 -5.45 8.94
CA GLY A 23 -12.14 -5.64 9.19
C GLY A 23 -11.43 -6.34 8.03
N ARG A 24 -11.99 -7.46 7.55
CA ARG A 24 -11.42 -8.21 6.40
C ARG A 24 -11.42 -7.39 5.11
N MET A 25 -12.50 -6.65 4.83
CA MET A 25 -12.54 -5.79 3.63
C MET A 25 -11.49 -4.70 3.70
N PHE A 26 -11.34 -4.07 4.86
CA PHE A 26 -10.35 -3.03 5.08
C PHE A 26 -8.92 -3.56 4.85
N GLU A 27 -8.61 -4.76 5.33
CA GLU A 27 -7.32 -5.42 5.08
C GLU A 27 -7.06 -5.58 3.58
N TYR A 28 -8.01 -6.14 2.82
CA TYR A 28 -7.86 -6.31 1.38
C TYR A 28 -7.75 -4.98 0.63
N LEU A 29 -8.51 -3.95 1.02
CA LEU A 29 -8.38 -2.61 0.44
C LEU A 29 -6.99 -2.01 0.69
N CYS A 30 -6.36 -2.31 1.83
CA CYS A 30 -4.98 -1.89 2.11
C CYS A 30 -3.96 -2.52 1.15
N LEU A 31 -4.26 -3.67 0.52
CA LEU A 31 -3.43 -4.23 -0.56
C LEU A 31 -3.66 -3.48 -1.88
N ALA A 32 -4.91 -3.15 -2.20
CA ALA A 32 -5.22 -2.34 -3.40
C ALA A 32 -4.55 -0.96 -3.35
N GLN A 33 -4.38 -0.37 -2.17
CA GLN A 33 -3.71 0.92 -1.95
C GLN A 33 -2.24 0.96 -2.43
N ILE A 34 -1.59 -0.20 -2.58
CA ILE A 34 -0.24 -0.29 -3.15
C ILE A 34 -0.25 0.24 -4.59
N MET A 35 -1.25 -0.16 -5.39
CA MET A 35 -1.39 0.31 -6.77
C MET A 35 -1.69 1.81 -6.83
N VAL A 36 -2.51 2.32 -5.90
CA VAL A 36 -2.82 3.77 -5.79
C VAL A 36 -1.53 4.57 -5.60
N SER A 37 -0.66 4.12 -4.71
CA SER A 37 0.61 4.79 -4.42
C SER A 37 1.55 4.81 -5.64
N LEU A 38 1.61 3.71 -6.41
CA LEU A 38 2.38 3.65 -7.65
C LEU A 38 1.82 4.59 -8.72
N ASN A 39 0.49 4.67 -8.85
CA ASN A 39 -0.15 5.57 -9.81
C ASN A 39 0.05 7.05 -9.49
N ALA A 40 0.14 7.41 -8.20
CA ALA A 40 0.46 8.77 -7.77
C ALA A 40 1.83 9.21 -8.30
N VAL A 41 2.86 8.35 -8.17
CA VAL A 41 4.20 8.61 -8.72
C VAL A 41 4.15 8.85 -10.23
N ASN A 42 3.45 8.00 -10.98
CA ASN A 42 3.29 8.19 -12.42
C ASN A 42 2.62 9.52 -12.78
N SER A 43 1.63 9.93 -11.98
CA SER A 43 0.95 11.21 -12.19
C SER A 43 1.88 12.40 -11.95
N PHE A 44 2.75 12.33 -10.94
CA PHE A 44 3.79 13.35 -10.75
C PHE A 44 4.75 13.44 -11.93
N VAL A 45 5.14 12.30 -12.53
CA VAL A 45 6.04 12.31 -13.70
C VAL A 45 5.37 12.97 -14.91
N HIS A 46 4.11 12.65 -15.21
CA HIS A 46 3.39 13.30 -16.33
C HIS A 46 3.15 14.79 -16.08
N ASN A 47 2.83 15.18 -14.84
CA ASN A 47 2.68 16.59 -14.46
C ASN A 47 4.01 17.36 -14.61
N ALA A 48 5.13 16.79 -14.17
CA ALA A 48 6.45 17.40 -14.32
C ALA A 48 6.88 17.59 -15.79
N GLN A 49 6.36 16.75 -16.70
CA GLN A 49 6.57 16.86 -18.14
C GLN A 49 5.60 17.81 -18.86
N GLY A 50 4.72 18.51 -18.12
CA GLY A 50 3.68 19.37 -18.71
C GLY A 50 2.56 18.59 -19.42
N ARG A 51 2.43 17.29 -19.15
CA ARG A 51 1.48 16.37 -19.79
C ARG A 51 0.33 15.98 -18.85
N ALA A 52 -0.13 16.92 -18.03
CA ALA A 52 -1.18 16.70 -17.02
C ALA A 52 -2.49 16.12 -17.61
N SER A 53 -2.80 16.43 -18.87
CA SER A 53 -3.99 15.91 -19.57
C SER A 53 -4.06 14.39 -19.62
N TRP A 54 -2.90 13.71 -19.67
CA TRP A 54 -2.85 12.25 -19.66
C TRP A 54 -3.24 11.67 -18.30
N SER A 55 -2.81 12.29 -17.21
CA SER A 55 -3.23 11.90 -15.86
C SER A 55 -4.73 12.13 -15.66
N SER A 56 -5.26 13.25 -16.14
CA SER A 56 -6.71 13.51 -16.09
C SER A 56 -7.51 12.47 -16.87
N LEU A 57 -7.07 12.10 -18.08
CA LEU A 57 -7.72 11.05 -18.87
C LEU A 57 -7.74 9.71 -18.13
N TYR A 58 -6.63 9.35 -17.49
CA TYR A 58 -6.55 8.14 -16.66
C TYR A 58 -7.55 8.18 -15.49
N PHE A 59 -7.63 9.29 -14.75
CA PHE A 59 -8.58 9.41 -13.65
C PHE A 59 -10.04 9.37 -14.12
N VAL A 60 -10.36 9.97 -15.27
CA VAL A 60 -11.69 9.86 -15.88
C VAL A 60 -12.00 8.42 -16.27
N ALA A 61 -11.05 7.71 -16.90
CA ALA A 61 -11.22 6.30 -17.24
C ALA A 61 -11.44 5.43 -15.99
N CYS A 62 -10.67 5.66 -14.92
CA CYS A 62 -10.88 5.00 -13.63
C CYS A 62 -12.26 5.33 -13.07
N ALA A 63 -12.68 6.60 -13.04
CA ALA A 63 -13.97 7.00 -12.51
C ALA A 63 -15.13 6.31 -13.23
N ILE A 64 -15.06 6.15 -14.56
CA ILE A 64 -16.11 5.48 -15.33
C ILE A 64 -16.04 3.96 -15.15
N LEU A 65 -14.90 3.35 -15.44
CA LEU A 65 -14.77 1.89 -15.50
C LEU A 65 -14.86 1.24 -14.12
N VAL A 66 -14.25 1.85 -13.10
CA VAL A 66 -14.33 1.34 -11.73
C VAL A 66 -15.77 1.48 -11.21
N SER A 67 -16.43 2.62 -11.44
CA SER A 67 -17.83 2.80 -11.03
C SER A 67 -18.78 1.81 -11.73
N LEU A 68 -18.58 1.56 -13.03
CA LEU A 68 -19.36 0.55 -13.75
C LEU A 68 -19.14 -0.85 -13.18
N SER A 69 -17.88 -1.20 -12.86
CA SER A 69 -17.54 -2.47 -12.24
C SER A 69 -18.18 -2.60 -10.84
N PHE A 70 -18.20 -1.50 -10.08
CA PHE A 70 -18.90 -1.43 -8.79
C PHE A 70 -20.39 -1.66 -8.92
N PHE A 71 -21.03 -1.01 -9.88
CA PHE A 71 -22.46 -1.17 -10.14
C PHE A 71 -22.84 -2.63 -10.42
N LEU A 72 -21.99 -3.36 -11.15
CA LEU A 72 -22.17 -4.79 -11.41
C LEU A 72 -21.87 -5.67 -10.19
N ALA A 73 -20.97 -5.25 -9.30
CA ALA A 73 -20.55 -6.05 -8.15
C ALA A 73 -21.48 -5.92 -6.93
N VAL A 74 -22.11 -4.76 -6.72
CA VAL A 74 -22.98 -4.46 -5.55
C VAL A 74 -24.07 -5.53 -5.28
N PRO A 75 -24.75 -6.10 -6.30
CA PRO A 75 -25.79 -7.11 -6.08
C PRO A 75 -25.30 -8.41 -5.43
N TYR A 76 -23.99 -8.71 -5.54
CA TYR A 76 -23.40 -9.94 -5.04
C TYR A 76 -22.93 -9.84 -3.58
N GLY A 77 -23.24 -8.73 -2.91
CA GLY A 77 -22.95 -8.50 -1.50
C GLY A 77 -21.76 -7.57 -1.26
N LEU A 78 -21.53 -7.26 0.01
CA LEU A 78 -20.54 -6.25 0.41
C LEU A 78 -19.10 -6.71 0.12
N GLU A 79 -18.80 -8.02 0.16
CA GLU A 79 -17.47 -8.55 -0.21
C GLU A 79 -17.18 -8.43 -1.70
N ALA A 80 -18.20 -8.47 -2.55
CA ALA A 80 -18.05 -8.28 -3.98
C ALA A 80 -17.55 -6.86 -4.33
N ALA A 81 -17.72 -5.89 -3.43
CA ALA A 81 -17.15 -4.55 -3.54
C ALA A 81 -15.61 -4.54 -3.66
N LEU A 82 -14.93 -5.62 -3.27
CA LEU A 82 -13.49 -5.78 -3.44
C LEU A 82 -13.11 -6.13 -4.88
N ILE A 83 -14.00 -6.79 -5.64
CA ILE A 83 -13.70 -7.30 -6.99
C ILE A 83 -13.23 -6.17 -7.92
N PRO A 84 -13.92 -5.02 -8.04
CA PRO A 84 -13.49 -3.92 -8.90
C PRO A 84 -12.09 -3.38 -8.57
N TRP A 85 -11.72 -3.37 -7.29
CA TRP A 85 -10.40 -2.92 -6.84
C TRP A 85 -9.28 -3.87 -7.26
N PHE A 86 -9.51 -5.18 -7.23
CA PHE A 86 -8.49 -6.17 -7.60
C PHE A 86 -8.48 -6.53 -9.08
N THR A 87 -9.57 -6.27 -9.79
CA THR A 87 -9.70 -6.56 -11.23
C THR A 87 -9.50 -5.28 -12.04
N THR A 88 -10.55 -4.49 -12.20
CA THR A 88 -10.58 -3.30 -13.05
C THR A 88 -9.51 -2.29 -12.66
N TYR A 89 -9.39 -1.96 -11.37
CA TYR A 89 -8.43 -0.96 -10.93
C TYR A 89 -6.97 -1.43 -11.12
N VAL A 90 -6.65 -2.69 -10.80
CA VAL A 90 -5.31 -3.24 -11.04
C VAL A 90 -4.98 -3.27 -12.52
N ILE A 91 -5.90 -3.74 -13.38
CA ILE A 91 -5.70 -3.81 -14.83
C ILE A 91 -5.41 -2.41 -15.40
N LEU A 92 -6.20 -1.41 -15.00
CA LEU A 92 -5.99 -0.02 -15.41
C LEU A 92 -4.66 0.54 -14.91
N SER A 93 -4.31 0.26 -13.65
CA SER A 93 -3.05 0.71 -13.03
C SER A 93 -1.83 0.12 -13.72
N VAL A 94 -1.84 -1.19 -13.99
CA VAL A 94 -0.74 -1.88 -14.69
C VAL A 94 -0.60 -1.34 -16.11
N SER A 95 -1.72 -1.17 -16.82
CA SER A 95 -1.73 -0.57 -18.17
C SER A 95 -1.15 0.85 -18.15
N TRP A 96 -1.53 1.65 -17.15
CA TRP A 96 -1.04 3.01 -16.96
C TRP A 96 0.47 3.06 -16.66
N ILE A 97 0.97 2.20 -15.76
CA ILE A 97 2.40 2.05 -15.48
C ILE A 97 3.16 1.64 -16.75
N ALA A 98 2.64 0.69 -17.53
CA ALA A 98 3.27 0.22 -18.75
C ALA A 98 3.34 1.31 -19.83
N ILE A 99 2.28 2.09 -20.02
CA ILE A 99 2.26 3.24 -20.94
C ILE A 99 3.25 4.31 -20.47
N THR A 100 3.26 4.59 -19.18
CA THR A 100 4.12 5.62 -18.57
C THR A 100 5.59 5.27 -18.72
N THR A 101 5.99 4.05 -18.34
CA THR A 101 7.38 3.59 -18.46
C THR A 101 7.86 3.58 -19.91
N ARG A 102 7.02 3.14 -20.87
CA ARG A 102 7.32 3.23 -22.31
C ARG A 102 7.51 4.67 -22.77
N LYS A 103 6.67 5.61 -22.34
CA LYS A 103 6.76 7.04 -22.73
C LYS A 103 7.98 7.75 -22.14
N ILE A 104 8.43 7.36 -20.95
CA ILE A 104 9.62 7.95 -20.31
C ILE A 104 10.90 7.27 -20.81
N GLY A 105 10.80 6.19 -21.59
CA GLY A 105 11.95 5.44 -22.08
C GLY A 105 12.66 4.61 -21.00
N ILE A 106 11.99 4.37 -19.87
CA ILE A 106 12.54 3.55 -18.79
C ILE A 106 12.15 2.09 -19.04
N THR A 107 13.14 1.20 -19.07
CA THR A 107 12.89 -0.24 -19.17
C THR A 107 12.12 -0.73 -17.93
N PRO A 108 11.07 -1.56 -18.07
CA PRO A 108 10.32 -2.09 -16.94
C PRO A 108 11.19 -2.75 -15.85
N GLY A 109 12.31 -3.38 -16.23
CA GLY A 109 13.27 -3.97 -15.30
C GLY A 109 13.93 -2.95 -14.37
N VAL A 110 14.21 -1.72 -14.82
CA VAL A 110 14.77 -0.65 -13.99
C VAL A 110 13.71 -0.15 -12.99
N TYR A 111 12.47 -0.03 -13.44
CA TYR A 111 11.34 0.34 -12.57
C TYR A 111 11.11 -0.70 -11.47
N LEU A 112 11.09 -1.99 -11.82
CA LEU A 112 10.97 -3.08 -10.85
C LEU A 112 12.17 -3.15 -9.89
N LYS A 113 13.38 -2.88 -10.38
CA LYS A 113 14.58 -2.79 -9.53
C LYS A 113 14.47 -1.63 -8.52
N GLY A 114 13.89 -0.50 -8.92
CA GLY A 114 13.59 0.61 -8.00
C GLY A 114 12.61 0.24 -6.89
N LEU A 115 11.66 -0.65 -7.18
CA LEU A 115 10.69 -1.15 -6.21
C LEU A 115 11.22 -2.30 -5.33
N SER A 116 12.34 -2.93 -5.71
CA SER A 116 12.87 -4.10 -5.00
C SER A 116 13.27 -3.81 -3.55
N ILE A 117 13.86 -2.64 -3.28
CA ILE A 117 14.26 -2.22 -1.93
C ILE A 117 13.04 -2.00 -1.02
N PRO A 118 12.06 -1.15 -1.37
CA PRO A 118 10.88 -0.98 -0.53
C PRO A 118 10.06 -2.27 -0.42
N PHE A 119 10.03 -3.11 -1.46
CA PHE A 119 9.39 -4.42 -1.39
C PHE A 119 10.07 -5.34 -0.37
N ALA A 120 11.39 -5.46 -0.42
CA ALA A 120 12.17 -6.22 0.56
C ALA A 120 11.95 -5.69 1.99
N ALA A 121 11.97 -4.36 2.17
CA ALA A 121 11.70 -3.73 3.46
C ALA A 121 10.30 -4.08 4.00
N THR A 122 9.27 -4.04 3.14
CA THR A 122 7.91 -4.44 3.54
C THR A 122 7.80 -5.92 3.86
N LEU A 123 8.55 -6.78 3.17
CA LEU A 123 8.58 -8.21 3.43
C LEU A 123 9.25 -8.50 4.78
N THR A 124 10.38 -7.85 5.09
CA THR A 124 11.05 -7.96 6.39
C THR A 124 10.18 -7.45 7.54
N MET A 125 9.47 -6.34 7.34
CA MET A 125 8.50 -5.84 8.30
C MET A 125 7.37 -6.85 8.52
N ALA A 126 6.83 -7.43 7.45
CA ALA A 126 5.75 -8.41 7.53
C ALA A 126 6.17 -9.68 8.29
N THR A 127 7.37 -10.20 8.01
CA THR A 127 7.90 -11.36 8.73
C THR A 127 8.16 -11.04 10.20
N ALA A 128 8.69 -9.86 10.53
CA ALA A 128 8.92 -9.44 11.90
C ALA A 128 7.62 -9.37 12.71
N ILE A 129 6.56 -8.76 12.16
CA ILE A 129 5.24 -8.67 12.81
C ILE A 129 4.66 -10.08 13.03
N GLN A 130 4.76 -10.96 12.04
CA GLN A 130 4.25 -12.33 12.18
C GLN A 130 5.05 -13.16 13.19
N LEU A 131 6.35 -12.94 13.30
CA LEU A 131 7.18 -13.64 14.27
C LEU A 131 6.82 -13.20 15.70
N VAL A 132 6.51 -11.92 15.90
CA VAL A 132 6.03 -11.38 17.17
C VAL A 132 4.63 -11.88 17.51
N SER A 133 3.72 -11.98 16.53
CA SER A 133 2.38 -12.49 16.77
C SER A 133 2.37 -13.98 17.15
N ILE A 134 3.28 -14.78 16.58
CA ILE A 134 3.39 -16.21 16.90
C ILE A 134 4.07 -16.43 18.26
N LEU A 135 5.21 -15.78 18.51
CA LEU A 135 6.00 -16.00 19.74
C LEU A 135 5.41 -15.28 20.97
N GLY A 136 4.78 -14.13 20.76
CA GLY A 136 4.22 -13.30 21.81
C GLY A 136 2.70 -13.36 21.91
N GLY A 137 2.02 -14.18 21.10
CA GLY A 137 0.57 -14.18 20.93
C GLY A 137 -0.22 -14.27 22.23
N ASP A 138 0.12 -15.23 23.09
CA ASP A 138 -0.60 -15.44 24.35
C ASP A 138 -0.40 -14.28 25.35
N TYR A 139 0.82 -13.73 25.41
CA TYR A 139 1.14 -12.59 26.26
C TYR A 139 0.52 -11.29 25.73
N LEU A 140 0.55 -11.07 24.42
CA LEU A 140 0.00 -9.87 23.78
C LEU A 140 -1.53 -9.85 23.83
N ASN A 141 -2.18 -11.00 23.68
CA ASN A 141 -3.64 -11.09 23.82
C ASN A 141 -4.09 -10.85 25.27
N SER A 142 -3.27 -11.21 26.26
CA SER A 142 -3.54 -10.93 27.67
C SER A 142 -3.42 -9.45 28.05
N LEU A 143 -2.68 -8.64 27.28
CA LEU A 143 -2.43 -7.22 27.57
C LEU A 143 -3.52 -6.27 27.02
N GLY A 144 -4.53 -6.81 26.34
CA GLY A 144 -5.60 -6.06 25.68
C GLY A 144 -5.29 -5.67 24.23
N GLN A 145 -6.34 -5.42 23.44
CA GLN A 145 -6.23 -5.22 21.99
C GLN A 145 -5.47 -3.94 21.60
N LEU A 146 -5.64 -2.86 22.36
CA LEU A 146 -5.00 -1.57 22.07
C LEU A 146 -3.48 -1.60 22.30
N SER A 147 -3.02 -2.27 23.36
CA SER A 147 -1.58 -2.41 23.64
C SER A 147 -0.90 -3.31 22.61
N SER A 148 -1.55 -4.41 22.23
CA SER A 148 -1.09 -5.29 21.15
C SER A 148 -0.92 -4.54 19.82
N LEU A 149 -1.90 -3.69 19.46
CA LEU A 149 -1.82 -2.88 18.24
C LEU A 149 -0.67 -1.88 18.27
N ILE A 150 -0.48 -1.15 19.37
CA ILE A 150 0.62 -0.18 19.50
C ILE A 150 1.97 -0.88 19.36
N ILE A 151 2.14 -2.04 19.98
CA ILE A 151 3.37 -2.82 19.91
C ILE A 151 3.63 -3.30 18.48
N LYS A 152 2.62 -3.88 17.81
CA LYS A 152 2.75 -4.33 16.40
C LYS A 152 3.09 -3.17 15.46
N CYS A 153 2.42 -2.01 15.61
CA CYS A 153 2.73 -0.81 14.84
C CYS A 153 4.14 -0.30 15.12
N GLY A 154 4.56 -0.26 16.39
CA GLY A 154 5.90 0.18 16.80
C GLY A 154 7.01 -0.70 16.25
N ILE A 155 6.87 -2.02 16.35
CA ILE A 155 7.83 -2.98 15.80
C ILE A 155 7.86 -2.91 14.28
N GLY A 156 6.70 -2.84 13.63
CA GLY A 156 6.61 -2.69 12.18
C GLY A 156 7.30 -1.43 11.67
N ALA A 157 7.02 -0.28 12.28
CA ALA A 157 7.66 0.98 11.92
C ALA A 157 9.17 0.94 12.15
N SER A 158 9.60 0.43 13.31
CA SER A 158 11.02 0.38 13.68
C SER A 158 11.81 -0.54 12.74
N THR A 159 11.28 -1.73 12.43
CA THR A 159 11.94 -2.67 11.51
C THR A 159 12.01 -2.15 10.08
N TYR A 160 10.93 -1.52 9.60
CA TYR A 160 10.92 -0.91 8.27
C TYR A 160 11.93 0.24 8.15
N ILE A 161 11.95 1.16 9.12
CA ILE A 161 12.90 2.29 9.15
C ILE A 161 14.33 1.78 9.26
N MET A 162 14.59 0.81 10.14
CA MET A 162 15.92 0.23 10.32
C MET A 162 16.42 -0.44 9.04
N PHE A 163 15.56 -1.18 8.33
CA PHE A 163 15.92 -1.80 7.06
C PHE A 163 16.24 -0.74 6.00
N LEU A 164 15.39 0.26 5.82
CA LEU A 164 15.65 1.34 4.87
C LEU A 164 16.94 2.09 5.22
N TRP A 165 17.24 2.30 6.50
CA TRP A 165 18.45 2.97 6.92
C TRP A 165 19.72 2.18 6.57
N VAL A 166 19.69 0.86 6.67
CA VAL A 166 20.82 -0.01 6.36
C VAL A 166 21.04 -0.14 4.85
N PHE A 167 19.96 -0.34 4.09
CA PHE A 167 20.02 -0.70 2.66
C PHE A 167 19.90 0.50 1.71
N ASP A 168 19.22 1.57 2.11
CA ASP A 168 19.07 2.81 1.32
C ASP A 168 19.93 3.95 1.90
N ARG A 169 21.25 3.75 1.89
CA ARG A 169 22.23 4.79 2.29
C ARG A 169 22.14 6.06 1.43
N ARG A 170 21.44 6.01 0.28
CA ARG A 170 21.29 7.13 -0.65
C ARG A 170 20.47 8.26 -0.03
N ILE A 171 19.33 7.94 0.59
CA ILE A 171 18.47 8.92 1.27
C ILE A 171 19.25 9.62 2.38
N PHE A 172 20.02 8.87 3.16
CA PHE A 172 20.80 9.42 4.27
C PHE A 172 21.91 10.38 3.78
N ASN A 173 22.59 10.05 2.69
CA ASN A 173 23.59 10.93 2.09
C ASN A 173 22.96 12.24 1.58
N ILE A 174 21.75 12.19 1.01
CA ILE A 174 21.01 13.39 0.59
C ILE A 174 20.63 14.25 1.79
N LEU A 175 20.06 13.66 2.85
CA LEU A 175 19.72 14.38 4.09
C LEU A 175 20.95 15.03 4.74
N ARG A 176 22.09 14.34 4.74
CA ARG A 176 23.35 14.86 5.26
C ARG A 176 23.88 16.03 4.43
N THR A 177 23.60 16.05 3.13
CA THR A 177 24.00 17.14 2.22
C THR A 177 23.11 18.37 2.43
N LEU A 178 21.78 18.18 2.56
CA LEU A 178 20.83 19.28 2.83
C LEU A 178 21.02 19.94 4.20
N ARG A 179 21.48 19.20 5.21
CA ARG A 179 21.81 19.77 6.54
C ARG A 179 23.07 20.64 6.52
N ARG A 180 23.90 20.57 5.48
CA ARG A 180 25.17 21.32 5.35
C ARG A 180 25.04 22.61 4.54
N THR A 181 23.93 22.81 3.84
CA THR A 181 23.50 24.08 3.23
C THR A 181 22.66 24.88 4.21
#